data_AF-A0A832J144-F1
#
_entry.id   AF-A0A832J144-F1
#
_cell.length_a   1.000
_cell.length_b   1.000
_cell.length_c   1.000
_cell.angle_alpha   90.00
_cell.angle_beta   90.00
_cell.angle_gamma   90.00
#
_symmetry.space_group_name_H-M   'P 1'
#
loop_
_entity.id
_entity.type
_entity.pdbx_description
1 polymer ?
#
loop_
_entity_poly.entity_id
_entity_poly.type
_entity_poly.pdbx_seq_one_letter_code
_entity_poly.pdbx_strand_id
1 'polypeptide(L)'
;MNKSFVTDVVSIFLIGLSFFVPESYQNPLLFTGLFALSGAITNQLAIHMLFERVPLLYGSGIIEKNFETFKASIRTMIMKQFFTKEQLNRFFENEDKKIDLTPLVEGADFSP
;
A
#
# COMPACT_ATOMS: atom_id res chain seq x y z
N MET A 1 15.87 -10.79 2.43
CA MET A 1 15.77 -10.74 3.91
C MET A 1 14.37 -10.25 4.25
N ASN A 2 13.57 -11.02 4.99
CA ASN A 2 12.24 -10.58 5.40
C ASN A 2 12.41 -9.29 6.23
N LYS A 3 11.80 -8.17 5.82
CA LYS A 3 12.08 -6.85 6.44
C LYS A 3 11.72 -6.84 7.93
N SER A 4 10.68 -7.59 8.31
CA SER A 4 10.24 -7.71 9.72
C SER A 4 11.19 -8.54 10.59
N PHE A 5 11.89 -9.51 9.99
CA PHE A 5 12.75 -10.45 10.74
C PHE A 5 13.90 -9.75 11.47
N VAL A 6 14.46 -8.68 10.88
CA VAL A 6 15.54 -7.92 11.52
C VAL A 6 15.04 -7.24 12.79
N THR A 7 13.87 -6.59 12.73
CA THR A 7 13.25 -5.95 13.90
C THR A 7 12.89 -6.95 14.99
N ASP A 8 12.40 -8.15 14.63
CA ASP A 8 12.08 -9.19 15.61
C ASP A 8 13.34 -9.68 16.32
N VAL A 9 14.39 -9.99 15.55
CA VAL A 9 15.68 -10.45 16.09
C VAL A 9 16.32 -9.40 16.97
N VAL A 10 16.33 -8.13 16.55
CA VAL A 10 16.88 -7.02 17.35
C VAL A 10 16.08 -6.84 18.64
N SER A 11 14.75 -6.94 18.59
CA SER A 11 13.90 -6.81 19.78
C SER A 11 14.14 -7.95 20.77
N ILE A 12 14.21 -9.20 20.30
CA ILE A 12 14.54 -10.37 21.12
C ILE A 12 15.95 -10.23 21.70
N PHE A 13 16.90 -9.73 20.92
CA PHE A 13 18.27 -9.49 21.38
C PHE A 13 18.33 -8.44 22.49
N LEU A 14 17.57 -7.34 22.39
CA LEU A 14 17.47 -6.32 23.44
C LEU A 14 16.85 -6.89 24.72
N ILE A 15 15.82 -7.74 24.61
CA ILE A 15 15.24 -8.46 25.74
C ILE A 15 16.28 -9.39 26.37
N GLY A 16 17.00 -10.17 25.56
CA GLY A 16 18.06 -11.07 26.03
C GLY A 16 19.18 -10.32 26.75
N LEU A 17 19.65 -9.22 26.18
CA LEU A 17 20.67 -8.36 26.78
C LEU A 17 20.23 -7.77 28.12
N SER A 18 18.94 -7.46 28.30
CA SER A 18 18.43 -6.88 29.55
C SER A 18 18.74 -7.73 30.79
N PHE A 19 18.88 -9.05 30.64
CA PHE A 19 19.22 -9.96 31.75
C PHE A 19 20.71 -10.02 32.09
N PHE A 20 21.60 -9.49 31.24
CA PHE A 20 23.05 -9.50 31.44
C PHE A 20 23.62 -8.15 31.88
N VAL A 21 22.79 -7.11 31.94
CA VAL A 21 23.18 -5.73 32.26
C VAL A 21 22.90 -5.43 33.74
N PRO A 22 23.67 -4.55 34.42
CA PRO A 22 23.43 -4.17 35.81
C PRO A 22 22.00 -3.66 36.09
N GLU A 23 21.51 -3.87 37.32
CA GLU A 23 20.11 -3.56 37.70
C GLU A 23 19.64 -2.15 37.35
N SER A 24 20.55 -1.16 37.39
CA SER A 24 20.23 0.23 37.03
C SER A 24 19.74 0.42 35.60
N TYR A 25 20.12 -0.47 34.67
CA TYR A 25 19.75 -0.40 33.25
C TYR A 25 18.87 -1.57 32.79
N GLN A 26 18.66 -2.59 33.63
CA GLN A 26 17.85 -3.76 33.33
C GLN A 26 16.41 -3.39 32.94
N ASN A 27 15.72 -2.61 33.79
CA ASN A 27 14.31 -2.24 33.56
C ASN A 27 14.09 -1.41 32.27
N PRO A 28 14.84 -0.31 32.04
CA PRO A 28 14.72 0.46 30.80
C PRO A 28 14.98 -0.38 29.54
N LEU A 29 15.97 -1.27 29.58
CA LEU A 29 16.34 -2.07 28.42
C LEU A 29 15.30 -3.17 28.14
N LEU A 30 14.79 -3.81 29.19
CA LEU A 30 13.70 -4.79 29.08
C LEU A 30 12.44 -4.18 28.49
N PHE A 31 11.99 -3.03 29.00
CA PHE A 31 10.80 -2.34 28.47
C PHE A 31 11.01 -1.88 27.03
N THR A 32 12.21 -1.43 26.69
CA THR A 32 12.55 -1.06 25.31
C THR A 32 12.44 -2.27 24.38
N GLY A 33 13.00 -3.41 24.77
CA GLY A 33 12.92 -4.66 24.01
C GLY A 33 11.49 -5.19 23.87
N LEU A 34 10.71 -5.17 24.95
CA LEU A 34 9.30 -5.59 24.95
C LEU A 34 8.43 -4.67 24.08
N PHE A 35 8.64 -3.36 24.16
CA PHE A 35 7.92 -2.39 23.35
C PHE A 35 8.27 -2.54 21.86
N ALA A 36 9.56 -2.72 21.55
CA ALA A 36 10.02 -2.97 20.19
C ALA A 36 9.42 -4.26 19.62
N LEU A 37 9.39 -5.34 20.41
CA LEU A 37 8.80 -6.63 19.99
C LEU A 37 7.29 -6.51 19.75
N SER A 38 6.56 -5.90 20.68
CA SER A 38 5.11 -5.66 20.54
C SER A 38 4.81 -4.80 19.31
N GLY A 39 5.59 -3.75 19.09
CA GLY A 39 5.48 -2.88 17.92
C GLY A 39 5.76 -3.62 16.61
N ALA A 40 6.79 -4.47 16.57
CA ALA A 40 7.14 -5.28 15.40
C ALA A 40 6.01 -6.25 15.02
N ILE A 41 5.50 -7.01 16.01
CA ILE A 41 4.38 -7.94 15.82
C ILE A 41 3.12 -7.20 15.36
N THR A 42 2.78 -6.09 16.02
CA THR A 42 1.59 -5.30 15.67
C THR A 42 1.71 -4.71 14.27
N ASN A 43 2.89 -4.25 13.86
CA ASN A 43 3.12 -3.74 12.51
C ASN A 43 3.01 -4.84 11.44
N GLN A 44 3.56 -6.02 11.70
CA GLN A 44 3.39 -7.17 10.79
C GLN A 44 1.91 -7.53 10.64
N LEU A 45 1.19 -7.60 11.76
CA LEU A 45 -0.24 -7.87 11.77
C LEU A 45 -1.02 -6.79 11.02
N ALA A 46 -0.66 -5.52 11.20
CA ALA A 46 -1.28 -4.38 10.51
C ALA A 46 -1.15 -4.50 8.99
N ILE A 47 0.04 -4.82 8.47
CA ILE A 47 0.25 -5.02 7.04
C ILE A 47 -0.57 -6.21 6.54
N HIS A 48 -0.56 -7.33 7.27
CA HIS A 48 -1.35 -8.51 6.92
C HIS A 48 -2.86 -8.19 6.86
N MET A 49 -3.38 -7.52 7.87
CA MET A 49 -4.81 -7.19 7.95
C MET A 49 -5.25 -6.14 6.94
N LEU A 50 -4.34 -5.40 6.30
CA LEU A 50 -4.71 -4.52 5.19
C LEU A 50 -5.22 -5.32 4.00
N PHE A 51 -4.55 -6.44 3.68
CA PHE A 51 -4.81 -7.23 2.48
C PHE A 51 -5.73 -8.41 2.73
N GLU A 52 -5.62 -9.06 3.89
CA GLU A 52 -6.35 -10.28 4.22
C GLU A 52 -7.25 -10.07 5.42
N ARG A 53 -8.44 -10.70 5.38
CA ARG A 53 -9.36 -10.69 6.52
C ARG A 53 -8.88 -11.67 7.59
N VAL A 54 -8.65 -11.14 8.79
CA VAL A 54 -8.25 -11.92 9.97
C VAL A 54 -9.48 -12.12 10.86
N PRO A 55 -9.83 -13.35 11.26
CA PRO A 55 -10.97 -13.59 12.14
C PRO A 55 -10.76 -12.87 13.49
N LEU A 56 -11.85 -12.37 14.07
CA LEU A 56 -11.89 -11.62 15.35
C LEU A 56 -11.26 -10.22 15.35
N LEU A 57 -10.53 -9.82 14.31
CA LEU A 57 -9.95 -8.48 14.20
C LEU A 57 -10.80 -7.58 13.31
N TYR A 58 -11.54 -6.65 13.94
CA TYR A 58 -12.30 -5.61 13.26
C TYR A 58 -11.36 -4.70 12.46
N GLY A 59 -11.78 -4.34 11.24
CA GLY A 59 -10.96 -3.52 10.33
C GLY A 59 -9.96 -4.31 9.48
N SER A 60 -9.92 -5.65 9.58
CA SER A 60 -9.13 -6.49 8.68
C SER A 60 -9.76 -6.62 7.29
N GLY A 61 -8.94 -6.90 6.28
CA GLY A 61 -9.32 -6.98 4.88
C GLY A 61 -9.80 -5.65 4.29
N ILE A 62 -9.32 -4.50 4.79
CA ILE A 62 -9.85 -3.19 4.37
C ILE A 62 -9.62 -2.91 2.88
N ILE A 63 -8.49 -3.37 2.32
CA ILE A 63 -8.19 -3.19 0.89
C ILE A 63 -9.12 -4.08 0.06
N GLU A 64 -9.25 -5.36 0.39
CA GLU A 64 -10.16 -6.28 -0.29
C GLU A 64 -11.60 -5.74 -0.27
N LYS A 65 -12.05 -5.26 0.90
CA LYS A 65 -13.40 -4.69 1.07
C LYS A 65 -13.66 -3.45 0.22
N ASN A 66 -12.63 -2.62 -0.02
CA ASN A 66 -12.76 -1.37 -0.78
C ASN A 66 -12.15 -1.46 -2.19
N PHE A 67 -11.82 -2.65 -2.66
CA PHE A 67 -11.06 -2.82 -3.90
C PHE A 67 -11.78 -2.23 -5.11
N GLU A 68 -13.10 -2.43 -5.22
CA GLU A 68 -13.91 -1.85 -6.30
C GLU A 68 -13.97 -0.32 -6.23
N THR A 69 -14.12 0.24 -5.03
CA THR A 69 -14.08 1.69 -4.82
C THR A 69 -12.72 2.27 -5.19
N PHE A 70 -11.64 1.58 -4.84
CA PHE A 70 -10.28 1.95 -5.20
C PHE A 70 -10.09 1.95 -6.72
N LYS A 71 -10.55 0.91 -7.41
CA LYS A 71 -10.52 0.79 -8.87
C LYS A 71 -11.27 1.93 -9.57
N ALA A 72 -12.48 2.24 -9.09
CA ALA A 72 -13.27 3.35 -9.62
C ALA A 72 -12.59 4.71 -9.39
N SER A 73 -11.95 4.89 -8.24
CA SER A 73 -11.22 6.11 -7.89
C SER A 73 -9.98 6.30 -8.75
N ILE A 74 -9.19 5.24 -8.98
CA ILE A 74 -8.04 5.27 -9.88
C ILE A 74 -8.48 5.60 -11.32
N ARG A 75 -9.53 4.96 -11.83
CA ARG A 75 -10.07 5.28 -13.15
C ARG A 75 -10.45 6.75 -13.26
N THR A 76 -11.15 7.27 -12.26
CA THR A 76 -11.57 8.68 -12.22
C THR A 76 -10.38 9.62 -12.20
N MET A 77 -9.37 9.31 -11.38
CA MET A 77 -8.14 10.09 -11.29
C MET A 77 -7.39 10.11 -12.63
N ILE A 78 -7.26 8.94 -13.28
CA ILE A 78 -6.62 8.84 -14.60
C ILE A 78 -7.33 9.72 -15.62
N MET A 79 -8.65 9.58 -15.74
CA MET A 79 -9.44 10.35 -16.70
C MET A 79 -9.36 11.86 -16.45
N LYS A 80 -9.36 12.29 -15.18
CA LYS A 80 -9.36 13.72 -14.83
C LYS A 80 -7.98 14.37 -14.84
N GLN A 81 -6.90 13.62 -14.65
CA GLN A 81 -5.55 14.19 -14.48
C GLN A 81 -4.60 13.94 -15.65
N PHE A 82 -4.84 12.88 -16.43
CA PHE A 82 -3.98 12.48 -17.55
C PHE A 82 -4.67 12.57 -18.92
N PHE A 83 -6.01 12.56 -18.94
CA PHE A 83 -6.81 12.66 -20.16
C PHE A 83 -7.65 13.94 -20.18
N THR A 84 -7.09 15.05 -19.72
CA THR A 84 -7.78 16.34 -19.87
C THR A 84 -7.84 16.76 -21.33
N LYS A 85 -8.82 17.60 -21.68
CA LYS A 85 -8.93 18.13 -23.04
C LYS A 85 -7.66 18.86 -23.46
N GLU A 86 -7.05 19.60 -22.54
CA GLU A 86 -5.83 20.35 -22.78
C GLU A 86 -4.62 19.43 -23.02
N GLN A 87 -4.48 18.36 -22.24
CA GLN A 87 -3.41 17.37 -22.43
C GLN A 87 -3.59 16.60 -23.73
N LEU A 88 -4.82 16.22 -24.06
CA LEU A 88 -5.15 15.55 -25.31
C LEU A 88 -4.93 16.46 -26.51
N ASN A 89 -5.40 17.71 -26.48
CA ASN A 89 -5.17 18.68 -27.55
C ASN A 89 -3.66 18.92 -27.76
N ARG A 90 -2.91 19.11 -26.67
CA ARG A 90 -1.44 19.21 -26.77
C ARG A 90 -0.79 17.94 -27.32
N PHE A 91 -1.30 16.76 -26.97
CA PHE A 91 -0.81 15.51 -27.53
C PHE A 91 -1.06 15.45 -29.05
N PHE A 92 -2.27 15.79 -29.50
CA PHE A 92 -2.64 15.80 -30.92
C PHE A 92 -1.95 16.91 -31.72
N GLU A 93 -1.69 18.08 -31.13
CA GLU A 93 -0.95 19.18 -31.78
C GLU A 93 0.54 18.86 -31.96
N ASN A 94 1.12 18.03 -31.09
CA ASN A 94 2.52 17.62 -31.20
C ASN A 94 2.72 16.37 -32.07
N GLU A 95 1.65 15.66 -32.46
CA GLU A 95 1.71 14.59 -33.45
C GLU A 95 1.39 15.14 -34.86
N ASP A 96 2.42 15.36 -35.68
CA ASP A 96 2.31 15.72 -37.11
C ASP A 96 1.62 14.64 -37.98
N LYS A 97 1.25 13.49 -37.40
CA LYS A 97 0.55 12.42 -38.11
C LYS A 97 -0.95 12.55 -37.85
N LYS A 98 -1.69 12.92 -38.89
CA LYS A 98 -3.14 12.71 -39.02
C LYS A 98 -3.50 11.33 -38.50
N ILE A 99 -3.97 11.23 -37.26
CA ILE A 99 -4.59 10.01 -36.76
C ILE A 99 -5.87 9.85 -37.58
N ASP A 100 -5.89 8.88 -38.48
CA ASP A 100 -7.06 8.53 -39.27
C ASP A 100 -8.04 7.79 -38.35
N LEU A 101 -9.03 8.52 -37.84
CA LEU A 101 -10.05 8.01 -36.92
C LEU A 101 -11.19 7.29 -37.67
N THR A 102 -11.17 7.27 -39.00
CA THR A 102 -12.17 6.59 -39.84
C THR A 102 -12.40 5.11 -39.46
N PRO A 103 -11.36 4.31 -39.14
CA PRO A 103 -11.54 2.90 -38.73
C PRO A 103 -12.26 2.74 -37.38
N LEU A 104 -12.15 3.72 -36.49
CA LEU A 104 -12.80 3.69 -35.17
C LEU A 104 -14.28 4.06 -35.25
N VAL A 105 -14.66 4.87 -36.24
CA VAL A 105 -16.06 5.24 -36.50
C VAL A 105 -16.80 4.09 -37.20
N GLU A 106 -16.14 3.37 -38.11
CA GLU A 106 -16.74 2.20 -38.78
C GLU A 106 -16.93 0.99 -37.85
N GLY A 107 -16.09 0.83 -36.82
CA GLY A 107 -16.21 -0.24 -35.82
C GLY A 107 -17.14 0.08 -34.65
N ALA A 108 -17.58 1.33 -34.51
CA ALA A 108 -18.49 1.74 -33.46
C ALA A 108 -19.94 1.53 -33.91
N ASP A 109 -20.62 0.56 -33.31
CA ASP A 109 -22.05 0.31 -33.54
C ASP A 109 -22.87 1.44 -32.90
N PHE A 110 -23.44 2.30 -33.74
CA PHE A 110 -24.33 3.41 -33.35
C PHE A 110 -25.81 3.02 -33.40
N SER A 111 -26.13 1.72 -33.40
CA SER A 111 -27.51 1.27 -33.30
C SER A 111 -28.13 1.70 -31.96
N PRO A 112 -29.38 2.21 -31.95
CA PRO A 112 -30.04 2.74 -30.76
C PRO A 112 -30.36 1.69 -29.70
#